data_AF-A0A344W0R7-F1
#
_entry.id   AF-A0A344W0R7-F1
#
_cell.length_a   1.000
_cell.length_b   1.000
_cell.length_c   1.000
_cell.angle_alpha   90.00
_cell.angle_beta   90.00
_cell.angle_gamma   90.00
#
_symmetry.space_group_name_H-M   'P 1'
#
loop_
_entity.id
_entity.type
_entity.pdbx_description
1 polymer ?
#
loop_
_entity_poly.entity_id
_entity_poly.type
_entity_poly.pdbx_seq_one_letter_code
_entity_poly.pdbx_strand_id
1 'polypeptide(L)' 'MEEPGLFALIMVLVLWSSIWKAFALYRAGSLRSVPWFTVLFVLNTAGILEILYLFVFSKKKQKEVAA' A
#
# COMPACT_ATOMS: atom_id res chain seq x y z
N MET A 1 -30.28 16.13 -15.50
CA MET A 1 -29.86 16.91 -14.32
C MET A 1 -28.63 16.20 -13.81
N GLU A 2 -27.45 16.72 -14.11
CA GLU A 2 -26.24 16.25 -13.43
C GLU A 2 -26.45 16.57 -11.95
N GLU A 3 -26.31 15.58 -11.06
CA GLU A 3 -26.48 15.76 -9.62
C GLU A 3 -25.11 16.10 -9.02
N PRO A 4 -24.69 17.39 -8.99
CA PRO A 4 -23.35 17.80 -8.57
C PRO A 4 -23.02 17.42 -7.12
N GLY A 5 -24.04 17.15 -6.31
CA GLY A 5 -23.89 16.73 -4.92
C GLY A 5 -23.12 15.43 -4.76
N LEU A 6 -23.26 14.47 -5.68
CA LEU A 6 -22.56 13.19 -5.60
C LEU A 6 -21.04 13.37 -5.79
N PHE A 7 -20.65 14.16 -6.80
CA PHE A 7 -19.23 14.42 -7.09
C PHE A 7 -18.55 15.17 -5.93
N ALA A 8 -19.22 16.16 -5.35
CA ALA A 8 -18.71 16.87 -4.19
C ALA A 8 -18.53 15.94 -2.98
N LEU A 9 -19.50 15.06 -2.74
CA LEU A 9 -19.45 14.09 -1.63
C LEU A 9 -18.32 13.07 -1.82
N ILE A 10 -18.12 12.57 -3.05
CA ILE A 10 -17.01 11.67 -3.38
C ILE A 10 -15.66 12.38 -3.19
N MET A 11 -15.50 13.63 -3.66
CA MET A 11 -14.26 14.39 -3.46
C MET A 11 -13.93 14.59 -1.99
N VAL A 12 -14.93 14.94 -1.17
CA VAL A 12 -14.75 15.09 0.28
C VAL A 12 -14.34 13.76 0.91
N LEU A 13 -14.98 12.65 0.56
CA LEU A 13 -14.63 11.32 1.08
C LEU A 13 -13.23 10.87 0.66
N VAL A 14 -12.81 11.17 -0.57
CA VAL A 14 -11.46 10.87 -1.09
C VAL A 14 -10.41 11.68 -0.34
N LEU A 15 -10.61 12.99 -0.19
CA LEU A 15 -9.71 13.87 0.57
C LEU A 15 -9.63 13.43 2.03
N TRP A 16 -10.78 13.18 2.65
CA TRP A 16 -10.88 12.71 4.02
C TRP A 16 -10.11 11.39 4.22
N SER A 17 -10.38 10.39 3.38
CA SER A 17 -9.67 9.10 3.45
C SER A 17 -8.18 9.21 3.17
N SER A 18 -7.76 10.11 2.28
CA SER A 18 -6.36 10.32 1.93
C SER A 18 -5.56 10.88 3.11
N ILE A 19 -6.15 11.79 3.89
CA ILE A 19 -5.52 12.36 5.09
C ILE A 19 -5.32 11.28 6.16
N TRP A 20 -6.35 10.48 6.46
CA TRP A 20 -6.24 9.38 7.42
C TRP A 20 -5.24 8.31 6.96
N LYS A 21 -5.19 8.00 5.66
CA LYS A 21 -4.17 7.10 5.08
C LYS A 21 -2.76 7.64 5.24
N ALA A 22 -2.52 8.93 4.96
CA ALA A 22 -1.20 9.54 5.10
C ALA A 22 -0.72 9.51 6.56
N PHE A 23 -1.62 9.78 7.52
CA PHE A 23 -1.33 9.68 8.95
C PHE A 23 -1.01 8.25 9.38
N ALA A 24 -1.77 7.26 8.89
CA ALA A 24 -1.50 5.85 9.17
C ALA A 24 -0.13 5.42 8.61
N LEU A 25 0.24 5.89 7.41
CA LEU A 25 1.52 5.60 6.78
C LEU A 25 2.70 6.25 7.54
N TYR A 26 2.57 7.52 7.93
CA TYR A 26 3.57 8.23 8.73
C TYR A 26 3.81 7.53 10.07
N ARG A 27 2.73 7.11 10.73
CA ARG A 27 2.82 6.39 12.01
C ARG A 27 3.41 4.98 11.83
N ALA A 28 3.05 4.25 10.77
CA ALA A 28 3.62 2.94 10.47
C ALA A 28 5.13 2.99 10.17
N GLY A 29 5.58 4.00 9.43
CA GLY A 29 7.00 4.25 9.16
C GLY A 29 7.78 4.69 10.41
N SER A 30 7.18 5.57 11.22
CA SER A 30 7.79 6.05 12.47
C SER A 30 7.98 4.93 13.51
N LEU A 31 7.06 3.97 13.60
CA LEU A 31 7.15 2.82 14.50
C LEU A 31 8.07 1.68 13.99
N ARG A 32 8.78 1.86 12.86
CA ARG A 32 9.55 0.80 12.17
C ARG A 32 8.75 -0.49 11.95
N SER A 33 7.42 -0.38 11.89
CA SER A 33 6.52 -1.51 11.67
C SER A 33 6.47 -1.86 10.18
N VAL A 34 7.51 -2.56 9.73
CA VAL A 34 7.70 -3.01 8.33
C VAL A 34 6.43 -3.63 7.73
N PRO A 35 5.63 -4.45 8.45
CA PRO A 35 4.40 -5.02 7.89
C PRO A 35 3.31 -3.98 7.59
N TRP A 36 3.08 -3.04 8.51
CA TRP A 36 2.03 -2.02 8.35
C TRP A 36 2.39 -0.96 7.32
N PHE A 37 3.67 -0.58 7.24
CA PHE A 37 4.17 0.27 6.16
C PHE A 37 4.01 -0.42 4.80
N THR A 38 4.38 -1.70 4.71
CA THR A 38 4.24 -2.47 3.47
C THR A 38 2.78 -2.58 3.05
N VAL A 39 1.86 -2.97 3.93
CA VAL A 39 0.42 -3.10 3.61
C VAL A 39 -0.18 -1.76 3.16
N LEU A 40 0.07 -0.65 3.87
CA LEU A 40 -0.50 0.66 3.52
C LEU A 40 0.13 1.25 2.24
N PHE A 41 1.41 0.98 1.99
CA PHE A 41 2.10 1.36 0.76
C PHE A 41 1.60 0.54 -0.43
N VAL A 42 1.48 -0.78 -0.27
CA VAL A 42 0.96 -1.73 -1.25
C VAL A 42 -0.49 -1.43 -1.64
N LEU A 43 -1.35 -1.09 -0.67
CA LEU A 43 -2.75 -0.76 -0.93
C LEU A 43 -2.90 0.56 -1.71
N ASN A 44 -1.90 1.43 -1.69
CA ASN A 44 -1.81 2.61 -2.57
C ASN A 44 -1.16 2.30 -3.92
N THR A 45 -0.42 1.21 -4.01
CA THR A 45 0.44 0.89 -5.14
C THR A 45 0.19 -0.54 -5.59
N ALA A 46 -1.06 -0.88 -5.89
CA ALA A 46 -1.46 -2.23 -6.33
C ALA A 46 -0.51 -2.82 -7.41
N GLY A 47 0.06 -1.97 -8.28
CA GLY A 47 1.09 -2.34 -9.27
C GLY A 47 2.52 -2.65 -8.73
N ILE A 48 2.90 -2.07 -7.58
CA ILE A 48 4.21 -2.29 -6.95
C ILE A 48 4.25 -3.57 -6.14
N LEU A 49 3.11 -4.03 -5.63
CA LEU A 49 3.02 -5.29 -4.91
C LEU A 49 3.44 -6.47 -5.79
N GLU A 50 3.02 -6.47 -7.05
CA GLU A 50 3.37 -7.52 -8.02
C GLU A 50 4.87 -7.54 -8.30
N ILE A 51 5.48 -6.36 -8.51
CA ILE A 51 6.93 -6.21 -8.70
C ILE A 51 7.67 -6.70 -7.44
N LEU A 52 7.23 -6.28 -6.25
CA LEU A 52 7.91 -6.62 -5.01
C LEU A 52 7.76 -8.11 -4.66
N TYR A 53 6.64 -8.76 -5.00
CA TYR A 53 6.49 -10.21 -4.88
C TYR A 53 7.47 -10.95 -5.81
N LEU A 54 7.62 -10.51 -7.05
CA LEU A 54 8.61 -11.07 -7.97
C LEU A 54 10.05 -10.92 -7.43
N PHE A 55 10.39 -9.80 -6.81
CA PHE A 55 11.76 -9.57 -6.32
C PHE A 55 12.07 -10.17 -4.93
N VAL A 56 11.13 -10.10 -4.00
CA VAL A 56 11.33 -10.52 -2.60
C VAL A 56 10.96 -11.99 -2.40
N PHE A 57 9.87 -12.46 -3.02
CA PHE A 57 9.42 -13.85 -2.89
C PHE A 57 10.09 -14.81 -3.87
N SER A 58 10.79 -14.34 -4.91
CA SER A 58 11.53 -15.24 -5.82
C SER A 58 12.85 -15.78 -5.27
N LYS A 59 13.22 -15.51 -4.01
CA LYS A 59 14.32 -16.25 -3.36
C LYS A 59 13.83 -17.63 -2.92
N LYS A 60 13.55 -18.50 -3.90
CA LYS A 60 13.67 -19.95 -3.68
C LYS A 60 15.09 -20.18 -3.20
N LYS A 61 15.21 -20.62 -1.94
CA LYS A 61 16.39 -21.32 -1.43
C LYS A 61 16.67 -22.49 -2.38
N GLN A 62 17.46 -22.28 -3.43
CA GLN A 62 18.27 -23.35 -3.99
C GLN A 62 19.33 -23.59 -2.93
N LYS A 63 19.00 -24.47 -1.98
CA LYS A 63 19.99 -25.10 -1.12
C LYS A 63 20.99 -25.74 -2.07
N GLU A 64 22.20 -25.23 -2.01
CA GLU A 64 23.44 -25.86 -2.43
C GLU A 64 23.33 -27.39 -2.27
N VAL A 65 23.11 -28.09 -3.39
CA VAL A 65 23.35 -29.53 -3.45
C VAL A 65 24.82 -29.67 -3.75
N ALA A 66 25.62 -29.60 -2.68
CA ALA A 66 26.92 -30.22 -2.65
C ALA A 66 26.69 -31.70 -2.32
N ALA A 67 26.74 -32.56 -3.34
CA ALA A 67 26.98 -34.00 -3.23
C ALA A 67 27.46 -34.52 -4.60
#